data_AF-A0AAD8LY17-F1
#
_entry.id   AF-A0AAD8LY17-F1
#
_cell.length_a   1.000
_cell.length_b   1.000
_cell.length_c   1.000
_cell.angle_alpha   90.00
_cell.angle_beta   90.00
_cell.angle_gamma   90.00
#
_symmetry.space_group_name_H-M   'P 1'
#
loop_
_entity.id
_entity.type
_entity.pdbx_description
1 polymer ?
#
loop_
_entity_poly.entity_id
_entity_poly.type
_entity_poly.pdbx_seq_one_letter_code
_entity_poly.pdbx_strand_id
1 'polypeptide(L)'
;MSDILSPAPAVLPAYTPTDNILINCGAPNKDASLDGREWDTESTHILTNSSYMFNTWRALQQVDSVDEIPYSTVRIFSSKFTYTIPVSKAGQKFLRLYFYRSYSKSVFDDMTRPLFSVDAANHTLLSNFADFLHMKPPSLTLIKEYVITVNQSRVLEVTFTPSPNSHAFVNGIEIVSIPDDFYIKGNDDAIKMVGQKNQFYIDDSMVLEKLYRFNVGGSDISSTHDTGMFRSWETDEPYLFELDTGITESSSHIRINYTLTTPPYAAPTNVYSSVRTAVDGAPNLTWSFQVDSGFYLLRLHFCELENYLDSQRVFSIFINNQIAEQSVNVSYWSGAVRTPVYKDYAVFVSDSPDDSKSRPYLWLTLRSNYIENGTYYENAILNGLEIFKLSQPGGTLAAPNPELVSLETKKIRGISHSTLVGASIGEESLKKFGEVGYSCLGDQGMDRPTMRDVVSSLEVALQLQESQGKLDQDNLYLTKSVADARSGEASTSSTSSDGFKSGIGSVFSDILNPNAR
;
A
#
# COMPACT_ATOMS: atom_id res chain seq x y z
N MET A 1 2.19 58.08 -18.12
CA MET A 1 2.05 56.63 -18.34
C MET A 1 2.16 55.99 -16.97
N SER A 2 1.03 55.63 -16.38
CA SER A 2 0.96 54.89 -15.14
C SER A 2 1.17 53.42 -15.46
N ASP A 3 2.27 52.85 -14.98
CA ASP A 3 2.53 51.41 -15.03
C ASP A 3 1.43 50.66 -14.27
N ILE A 4 0.57 49.99 -15.03
CA ILE A 4 -0.35 49.00 -14.48
C ILE A 4 0.49 47.76 -14.20
N LEU A 5 0.97 47.64 -12.95
CA LEU A 5 1.44 46.37 -12.42
C LEU A 5 0.31 45.34 -12.60
N SER A 6 0.51 44.41 -13.52
CA SER A 6 -0.33 43.22 -13.65
C SER A 6 -0.39 42.54 -12.28
N PRO A 7 -1.58 42.21 -11.74
CA PRO A 7 -1.67 41.53 -10.46
C PRO A 7 -0.88 40.23 -10.52
N ALA A 8 -0.08 39.96 -9.48
CA ALA A 8 0.59 38.68 -9.33
C ALA A 8 -0.47 37.56 -9.45
N PRO A 9 -0.20 36.48 -10.23
CA PRO A 9 -1.16 35.40 -10.37
C PRO A 9 -1.48 34.84 -8.99
N ALA A 10 -2.78 34.78 -8.66
CA ALA A 10 -3.27 34.26 -7.39
C ALA A 10 -2.76 32.82 -7.22
N VAL A 11 -2.10 32.55 -6.09
CA VAL A 11 -1.72 31.19 -5.72
C VAL A 11 -3.01 30.44 -5.43
N LEU A 12 -3.36 29.47 -6.28
CA LEU A 12 -4.51 28.61 -6.05
C LEU A 12 -4.24 27.82 -4.74
N PRO A 13 -5.21 27.74 -3.82
CA PRO A 13 -5.03 27.01 -2.57
C PRO A 13 -5.15 25.49 -2.78
N ALA A 14 -4.65 24.73 -1.82
CA ALA A 14 -5.01 23.32 -1.66
C ALA A 14 -6.52 23.16 -1.45
N TYR A 15 -7.04 21.95 -1.68
CA TYR A 15 -8.44 21.68 -1.45
C TYR A 15 -8.76 21.70 0.04
N THR A 16 -9.93 22.24 0.40
CA THR A 16 -10.43 22.18 1.78
C THR A 16 -11.67 21.29 1.78
N PRO A 17 -11.59 20.08 2.37
CA PRO A 17 -12.72 19.17 2.36
C PRO A 17 -13.86 19.71 3.23
N THR A 18 -15.09 19.64 2.71
CA THR A 18 -16.31 19.91 3.47
C THR A 18 -16.58 18.84 4.52
N ASP A 19 -16.17 17.61 4.24
CA ASP A 19 -16.24 16.47 5.15
C ASP A 19 -14.84 15.90 5.33
N ASN A 20 -14.37 15.82 6.58
CA ASN A 20 -13.15 15.11 6.98
C ASN A 20 -13.48 14.35 8.27
N ILE A 21 -14.12 13.20 8.11
CA ILE A 21 -14.65 12.39 9.22
C ILE A 21 -13.68 11.25 9.46
N LEU A 22 -13.10 11.19 10.66
CA LEU A 22 -12.14 10.19 11.09
C LEU A 22 -12.72 9.43 12.28
N ILE A 23 -13.05 8.15 12.10
CA ILE A 23 -13.70 7.31 13.12
C ILE A 23 -12.71 6.28 13.63
N ASN A 24 -12.31 6.39 14.90
CA ASN A 24 -11.48 5.42 15.58
C ASN A 24 -12.36 4.28 16.14
N CYS A 25 -12.34 3.12 15.48
CA CYS A 25 -13.32 2.06 15.74
C CYS A 25 -12.95 1.27 16.99
N GLY A 26 -13.89 1.19 17.94
CA GLY A 26 -13.71 0.56 19.24
C GLY A 26 -12.99 1.43 20.28
N ALA A 27 -12.63 2.67 19.94
CA ALA A 27 -11.95 3.57 20.87
C ALA A 27 -12.93 4.18 21.90
N PRO A 28 -12.53 4.24 23.19
CA PRO A 28 -13.36 4.81 24.24
C PRO A 28 -13.36 6.35 24.23
N ASN A 29 -12.29 6.95 23.71
CA ASN A 29 -12.06 8.39 23.72
C ASN A 29 -11.52 8.84 22.35
N LYS A 30 -11.73 10.13 22.06
CA LYS A 30 -11.11 10.83 20.94
C LYS A 30 -9.60 10.91 21.18
N ASP A 31 -8.80 10.71 20.13
CA ASP A 31 -7.33 10.79 20.20
C ASP A 31 -6.73 11.21 18.85
N ALA A 32 -5.44 11.57 18.82
CA ALA A 32 -4.74 11.99 17.62
C ALA A 32 -3.74 10.93 17.11
N SER A 33 -3.68 10.73 15.79
CA SER A 33 -2.63 9.93 15.15
C SER A 33 -1.30 10.67 15.12
N LEU A 34 -0.20 9.95 14.81
CA LEU A 34 1.16 10.53 14.78
C LEU A 34 1.29 11.65 13.74
N ASP A 35 0.45 11.62 12.71
CA ASP A 35 0.33 12.65 11.69
C ASP A 35 -0.44 13.90 12.17
N GLY A 36 -0.89 13.93 13.43
CA GLY A 36 -1.59 15.06 14.07
C GLY A 36 -3.08 15.15 13.76
N ARG A 37 -3.64 14.21 12.98
CA ARG A 37 -5.09 14.19 12.70
C ARG A 37 -5.86 13.65 13.90
N GLU A 38 -6.96 14.31 14.24
CA GLU A 38 -7.83 13.88 15.34
C GLU A 38 -8.87 12.86 14.86
N TRP A 39 -8.94 11.72 15.54
CA TRP A 39 -9.91 10.67 15.29
C TRP A 39 -10.96 10.61 16.39
N ASP A 40 -12.22 10.75 16.00
CA ASP A 40 -13.35 10.75 16.91
C ASP A 40 -13.79 9.33 17.28
N THR A 41 -14.52 9.22 18.40
CA THR A 41 -15.17 7.96 18.78
C THR A 41 -16.39 7.69 17.91
N GLU A 42 -16.71 6.41 17.75
CA GLU A 42 -17.87 5.95 16.98
C GLU A 42 -19.21 6.55 17.43
N SER A 43 -19.40 6.82 18.73
CA SER A 43 -20.65 7.37 19.25
C SER A 43 -21.00 8.76 18.74
N THR A 44 -20.02 9.49 18.19
CA THR A 44 -20.23 10.85 17.66
C THR A 44 -20.77 10.85 16.22
N HIS A 45 -20.61 9.76 15.47
CA HIS A 45 -20.83 9.72 14.02
C HIS A 45 -21.85 8.68 13.56
N ILE A 46 -22.40 7.86 14.46
CA ILE A 46 -23.32 6.77 14.10
C ILE A 46 -24.72 7.04 14.63
N LEU A 47 -25.72 7.00 13.74
CA LEU A 47 -27.14 7.16 14.05
C LEU A 47 -27.80 5.89 14.62
N THR A 48 -27.05 4.80 14.86
CA THR A 48 -27.62 3.53 15.32
C THR A 48 -27.84 3.54 16.83
N ASN A 49 -29.10 3.69 17.19
CA ASN A 49 -29.61 3.53 18.53
C ASN A 49 -29.58 2.03 18.89
N SER A 50 -28.45 1.51 19.36
CA SER A 50 -28.41 0.12 19.80
C SER A 50 -27.45 -0.11 20.96
N SER A 51 -28.06 -0.54 22.05
CA SER A 51 -27.48 -1.08 23.28
C SER A 51 -26.79 -2.44 23.07
N TYR A 52 -26.18 -2.70 21.91
CA TYR A 52 -25.41 -3.92 21.70
C TYR A 52 -24.10 -3.77 22.47
N MET A 53 -23.86 -4.67 23.44
CA MET A 53 -22.57 -4.79 24.09
C MET A 53 -21.52 -5.09 23.01
N PHE A 54 -20.65 -4.11 22.76
CA PHE A 54 -19.67 -4.20 21.70
C PHE A 54 -18.39 -4.84 22.24
N ASN A 55 -17.88 -5.85 21.54
CA ASN A 55 -16.57 -6.42 21.84
C ASN A 55 -15.49 -5.51 21.24
N THR A 56 -15.00 -4.57 22.04
CA THR A 56 -13.84 -3.73 21.71
C THR A 56 -12.58 -4.39 22.24
N TRP A 57 -11.53 -4.45 21.42
CA TRP A 57 -10.24 -5.01 21.83
C TRP A 57 -9.13 -3.99 21.65
N ARG A 58 -8.14 -4.03 22.54
CA ARG A 58 -6.86 -3.33 22.35
C ARG A 58 -5.86 -4.30 21.76
N ALA A 59 -5.07 -3.85 20.78
CA ALA A 59 -3.94 -4.62 20.28
C ALA A 59 -2.96 -4.91 21.42
N LEU A 60 -2.63 -6.18 21.64
CA LEU A 60 -1.80 -6.63 22.78
C LEU A 60 -0.30 -6.37 22.59
N GLN A 61 0.15 -6.23 21.34
CA GLN A 61 1.51 -5.85 20.99
C GLN A 61 1.43 -4.86 19.83
N GLN A 62 1.79 -3.61 20.12
CA GLN A 62 2.06 -2.62 19.11
C GLN A 62 3.54 -2.73 18.75
N VAL A 63 3.82 -2.84 17.46
CA VAL A 63 5.18 -2.74 16.95
C VAL A 63 5.48 -1.26 16.82
N ASP A 64 6.64 -0.80 17.30
CA ASP A 64 7.02 0.63 17.34
C ASP A 64 6.93 1.35 15.98
N SER A 65 6.91 0.59 14.87
CA SER A 65 6.78 1.11 13.51
C SER A 65 5.35 1.39 13.05
N VAL A 66 4.32 1.08 13.86
CA VAL A 66 2.90 1.25 13.50
C VAL A 66 2.24 2.27 14.41
N ASP A 67 1.58 3.26 13.80
CA ASP A 67 0.79 4.28 14.49
C ASP A 67 -0.24 3.65 15.44
N GLU A 68 -0.38 4.23 16.64
CA GLU A 68 -1.36 3.73 17.62
C GLU A 68 -2.80 4.00 17.16
N ILE A 69 -3.03 5.14 16.52
CA ILE A 69 -4.36 5.57 16.08
C ILE A 69 -4.40 5.50 14.56
N PRO A 70 -5.36 4.78 13.94
CA PRO A 70 -6.50 4.08 14.54
C PRO A 70 -6.26 2.58 14.84
N TYR A 71 -5.01 2.08 14.76
CA TYR A 71 -4.75 0.63 14.69
C TYR A 71 -4.74 -0.11 16.04
N SER A 72 -4.62 0.59 17.16
CA SER A 72 -4.58 0.00 18.51
C SER A 72 -5.92 -0.48 19.02
N THR A 73 -7.02 0.02 18.44
CA THR A 73 -8.37 -0.40 18.77
C THR A 73 -9.05 -1.02 17.56
N VAL A 74 -9.99 -1.93 17.82
CA VAL A 74 -10.73 -2.62 16.77
C VAL A 74 -12.18 -2.82 17.20
N ARG A 75 -13.09 -2.65 16.24
CA ARG A 75 -14.47 -3.12 16.36
C ARG A 75 -14.62 -4.45 15.64
N ILE A 76 -15.26 -5.41 16.32
CA ILE A 76 -15.56 -6.74 15.77
C ILE A 76 -17.08 -6.91 15.63
N PHE A 77 -17.51 -7.46 14.50
CA PHE A 77 -18.91 -7.76 14.19
C PHE A 77 -19.11 -9.28 14.06
N SER A 78 -19.96 -9.85 14.92
CA SER A 78 -20.37 -11.26 14.82
C SER A 78 -21.64 -11.46 13.99
N SER A 79 -22.29 -10.36 13.60
CA SER A 79 -23.47 -10.32 12.74
C SER A 79 -23.40 -9.09 11.84
N LYS A 80 -24.29 -9.04 10.84
CA LYS A 80 -24.38 -7.90 9.92
C LYS A 80 -24.56 -6.59 10.69
N PHE A 81 -23.73 -5.60 10.40
CA PHE A 81 -23.78 -4.27 11.02
C PHE A 81 -23.63 -3.17 9.97
N THR A 82 -24.38 -2.09 10.12
CA THR A 82 -24.33 -0.94 9.20
C THR A 82 -24.01 0.32 9.98
N TYR A 83 -22.93 0.99 9.58
CA TYR A 83 -22.68 2.38 9.93
C TYR A 83 -23.57 3.27 9.08
N THR A 84 -24.25 4.22 9.72
CA THR A 84 -25.04 5.26 9.05
C THR A 84 -24.41 6.61 9.37
N ILE A 85 -23.66 7.16 8.42
CA ILE A 85 -22.78 8.31 8.62
C ILE A 85 -23.34 9.51 7.85
N PRO A 86 -23.79 10.58 8.52
CA PRO A 86 -24.22 11.80 7.85
C PRO A 86 -23.01 12.53 7.25
N VAL A 87 -23.18 13.09 6.05
CA VAL A 87 -22.19 13.95 5.39
C VAL A 87 -22.78 15.33 5.14
N SER A 88 -21.92 16.34 5.02
CA SER A 88 -22.34 17.74 4.85
C SER A 88 -22.96 17.99 3.48
N LYS A 89 -22.40 17.37 2.42
CA LYS A 89 -22.85 17.53 1.03
C LYS A 89 -22.86 16.20 0.28
N ALA A 90 -23.86 16.02 -0.59
CA ALA A 90 -23.86 14.98 -1.61
C ALA A 90 -22.66 15.14 -2.57
N GLY A 91 -22.33 14.09 -3.32
CA GLY A 91 -21.22 14.07 -4.28
C GLY A 91 -20.08 13.14 -3.86
N GLN A 92 -18.98 13.21 -4.58
CA GLN A 92 -17.85 12.28 -4.46
C GLN A 92 -17.16 12.39 -3.09
N LYS A 93 -16.79 11.23 -2.53
CA LYS A 93 -16.04 11.08 -1.27
C LYS A 93 -14.97 10.02 -1.45
N PHE A 94 -13.81 10.21 -0.84
CA PHE A 94 -12.94 9.10 -0.47
C PHE A 94 -13.56 8.38 0.74
N LEU A 95 -13.66 7.06 0.65
CA LEU A 95 -13.91 6.17 1.78
C LEU A 95 -12.67 5.31 1.99
N ARG A 96 -12.06 5.39 3.17
CA ARG A 96 -10.90 4.59 3.54
C ARG A 96 -11.23 3.69 4.72
N LEU A 97 -10.92 2.41 4.59
CA LEU A 97 -11.08 1.40 5.63
C LEU A 97 -9.70 0.93 6.10
N TYR A 98 -9.47 1.04 7.41
CA TYR A 98 -8.19 0.74 8.06
C TYR A 98 -8.27 -0.62 8.75
N PHE A 99 -7.31 -1.49 8.45
CA PHE A 99 -7.17 -2.82 9.04
C PHE A 99 -5.75 -3.01 9.59
N TYR A 100 -5.63 -3.59 10.78
CA TYR A 100 -4.36 -3.95 11.41
C TYR A 100 -4.25 -5.45 11.60
N ARG A 101 -3.10 -6.01 11.22
CA ARG A 101 -2.77 -7.42 11.41
C ARG A 101 -2.39 -7.68 12.86
N SER A 102 -3.33 -8.19 13.64
CA SER A 102 -3.05 -8.64 15.00
C SER A 102 -2.25 -9.95 14.98
N TYR A 103 -0.95 -9.90 15.30
CA TYR A 103 -0.12 -11.09 15.55
C TYR A 103 -0.26 -11.64 16.99
N SER A 104 -1.39 -11.39 17.67
CA SER A 104 -1.54 -11.93 19.02
C SER A 104 -2.01 -13.39 19.01
N LYS A 105 -1.12 -14.25 19.49
CA LYS A 105 -1.27 -15.69 19.77
C LYS A 105 -2.34 -16.03 20.83
N SER A 106 -3.01 -15.06 21.47
CA SER A 106 -3.90 -15.36 22.61
C SER A 106 -5.37 -14.94 22.48
N VAL A 107 -5.72 -14.03 21.56
CA VAL A 107 -7.13 -13.56 21.41
C VAL A 107 -7.83 -14.22 20.23
N PHE A 108 -7.09 -14.59 19.19
CA PHE A 108 -7.64 -15.20 17.97
C PHE A 108 -7.36 -16.71 17.85
N ASP A 109 -6.68 -17.34 18.80
CA ASP A 109 -6.45 -18.79 18.76
C ASP A 109 -7.77 -19.59 18.88
N ASP A 110 -8.80 -18.99 19.49
CA ASP A 110 -10.17 -19.52 19.55
C ASP A 110 -11.12 -18.98 18.47
N MET A 111 -10.71 -17.96 17.69
CA MET A 111 -11.55 -17.34 16.66
C MET A 111 -11.11 -17.76 15.26
N THR A 112 -12.07 -18.23 14.45
CA THR A 112 -11.86 -18.46 13.01
C THR A 112 -11.35 -17.18 12.34
N ARG A 113 -10.40 -17.31 11.41
CA ARG A 113 -9.83 -16.17 10.68
C ARG A 113 -10.98 -15.31 10.10
N PRO A 114 -10.85 -13.97 10.16
CA PRO A 114 -11.91 -13.07 9.71
C PRO A 114 -12.14 -13.25 8.21
N LEU A 115 -13.42 -13.39 7.87
CA LEU A 115 -13.88 -13.58 6.52
C LEU A 115 -15.22 -12.87 6.40
N PHE A 116 -15.25 -11.80 5.61
CA PHE A 116 -16.40 -10.92 5.59
C PHE A 116 -16.53 -10.15 4.28
N SER A 117 -17.67 -9.51 4.10
CA SER A 117 -17.95 -8.61 2.98
C SER A 117 -18.24 -7.21 3.49
N VAL A 118 -17.96 -6.21 2.65
CA VAL A 118 -18.27 -4.81 2.94
C VAL A 118 -19.02 -4.21 1.77
N ASP A 119 -20.19 -3.64 2.05
CA ASP A 119 -21.02 -2.95 1.07
C ASP A 119 -21.12 -1.46 1.42
N ALA A 120 -20.98 -0.59 0.43
CA ALA A 120 -21.25 0.84 0.56
C ALA A 120 -21.70 1.44 -0.77
N ALA A 121 -22.50 2.51 -0.73
CA ALA A 121 -23.01 3.19 -1.92
C ALA A 121 -23.63 2.24 -2.96
N ASN A 122 -24.41 1.24 -2.51
CA ASN A 122 -25.03 0.18 -3.33
C ASN A 122 -24.05 -0.74 -4.10
N HIS A 123 -22.80 -0.81 -3.66
CA HIS A 123 -21.77 -1.67 -4.25
C HIS A 123 -21.14 -2.58 -3.21
N THR A 124 -20.77 -3.78 -3.63
CA THR A 124 -19.91 -4.66 -2.83
C THR A 124 -18.46 -4.25 -3.04
N LEU A 125 -17.85 -3.64 -2.03
CA LEU A 125 -16.47 -3.18 -2.04
C LEU A 125 -15.48 -4.31 -1.76
N LEU A 126 -15.84 -5.17 -0.82
CA LEU A 126 -15.08 -6.35 -0.39
C LEU A 126 -16.03 -7.54 -0.32
N SER A 127 -15.58 -8.72 -0.76
CA SER A 127 -16.36 -9.96 -0.70
C SER A 127 -15.46 -11.11 -0.28
N ASN A 128 -15.92 -11.90 0.69
CA ASN A 128 -15.17 -13.02 1.24
C ASN A 128 -13.72 -12.63 1.60
N PHE A 129 -13.54 -11.41 2.11
CA PHE A 129 -12.26 -10.76 2.27
C PHE A 129 -11.54 -11.30 3.50
N ALA A 130 -10.27 -11.64 3.29
CA ALA A 130 -9.34 -12.10 4.30
C ALA A 130 -8.11 -11.20 4.30
N ASP A 131 -8.10 -10.18 5.16
CA ASP A 131 -7.06 -9.15 5.26
C ASP A 131 -5.63 -9.72 5.20
N PHE A 132 -5.36 -10.80 5.94
CA PHE A 132 -4.05 -11.42 6.04
C PHE A 132 -3.49 -11.95 4.71
N LEU A 133 -4.35 -12.17 3.69
CA LEU A 133 -3.92 -12.59 2.34
C LEU A 133 -3.54 -11.39 1.46
N HIS A 134 -4.05 -10.19 1.77
CA HIS A 134 -3.79 -8.97 1.00
C HIS A 134 -2.62 -8.15 1.57
N MET A 135 -2.03 -8.58 2.68
CA MET A 135 -0.93 -7.90 3.36
C MET A 135 0.41 -8.58 3.01
N LYS A 136 1.28 -7.85 2.31
CA LYS A 136 2.64 -8.31 2.01
C LYS A 136 3.58 -8.01 3.20
N PRO A 137 4.27 -9.01 3.75
CA PRO A 137 5.32 -8.77 4.76
C PRO A 137 6.35 -7.75 4.23
N PRO A 138 6.87 -6.83 5.06
CA PRO A 138 6.67 -6.70 6.50
C PRO A 138 5.43 -5.87 6.92
N SER A 139 4.59 -5.42 5.98
CA SER A 139 3.47 -4.51 6.27
C SER A 139 2.46 -5.12 7.25
N LEU A 140 2.17 -4.38 8.32
CA LEU A 140 1.26 -4.77 9.40
C LEU A 140 -0.11 -4.07 9.32
N THR A 141 -0.25 -3.10 8.43
CA THR A 141 -1.48 -2.31 8.23
C THR A 141 -1.92 -2.38 6.78
N LEU A 142 -3.23 -2.30 6.56
CA LEU A 142 -3.84 -2.25 5.23
C LEU A 142 -4.90 -1.14 5.20
N ILE A 143 -4.80 -0.29 4.19
CA ILE A 143 -5.80 0.76 3.93
C ILE A 143 -6.44 0.45 2.57
N LYS A 144 -7.75 0.23 2.58
CA LYS A 144 -8.56 0.13 1.35
C LYS A 144 -9.19 1.48 1.08
N GLU A 145 -8.85 2.13 -0.03
CA GLU A 145 -9.37 3.44 -0.43
C GLU A 145 -10.29 3.30 -1.64
N TYR A 146 -11.47 3.91 -1.55
CA TYR A 146 -12.48 3.93 -2.60
C TYR A 146 -12.93 5.37 -2.91
N VAL A 147 -13.27 5.65 -4.16
CA VAL A 147 -14.04 6.84 -4.55
C VAL A 147 -15.48 6.41 -4.74
N ILE A 148 -16.36 6.94 -3.89
CA ILE A 148 -17.80 6.66 -3.89
C ILE A 148 -18.60 7.95 -4.09
N THR A 149 -19.83 7.83 -4.57
CA THR A 149 -20.76 8.96 -4.69
C THR A 149 -21.86 8.85 -3.64
N VAL A 150 -21.97 9.85 -2.76
CA VAL A 150 -23.10 9.94 -1.80
C VAL A 150 -24.24 10.73 -2.45
N ASN A 151 -25.44 10.16 -2.45
CA ASN A 151 -26.60 10.78 -3.06
C ASN A 151 -27.19 11.94 -2.22
N GLN A 152 -28.30 12.51 -2.68
CA GLN A 152 -28.94 13.68 -2.05
C GLN A 152 -29.52 13.41 -0.64
N SER A 153 -29.59 12.16 -0.18
CA SER A 153 -29.90 11.84 1.22
C SER A 153 -28.82 12.34 2.18
N ARG A 154 -27.60 12.57 1.68
CA ARG A 154 -26.41 12.96 2.47
C ARG A 154 -26.11 12.00 3.61
N VAL A 155 -26.42 10.73 3.41
CA VAL A 155 -26.13 9.65 4.33
C VAL A 155 -25.34 8.59 3.59
N LEU A 156 -24.18 8.24 4.14
CA LEU A 156 -23.37 7.12 3.69
C LEU A 156 -23.64 5.91 4.61
N GLU A 157 -24.07 4.81 4.00
CA GLU A 157 -24.20 3.53 4.68
C GLU A 157 -23.00 2.63 4.35
N VAL A 158 -22.31 2.14 5.37
CA VAL A 158 -21.21 1.18 5.25
C VAL A 158 -21.57 -0.08 6.03
N THR A 159 -21.78 -1.18 5.34
CA THR A 159 -22.29 -2.42 5.92
C THR A 159 -21.24 -3.51 5.93
N PHE A 160 -20.93 -4.03 7.11
CA PHE A 160 -20.04 -5.17 7.32
C PHE A 160 -20.88 -6.43 7.52
N THR A 161 -20.61 -7.47 6.73
CA THR A 161 -21.34 -8.75 6.77
C THR A 161 -20.35 -9.90 6.95
N PRO A 162 -20.25 -10.49 8.15
CA PRO A 162 -19.44 -11.68 8.39
C PRO A 162 -19.93 -12.88 7.58
N SER A 163 -19.00 -13.72 7.12
CA SER A 163 -19.31 -15.04 6.57
C SER A 163 -19.80 -16.00 7.68
N PRO A 164 -20.53 -17.08 7.34
CA PRO A 164 -20.98 -18.06 8.33
C PRO A 164 -19.81 -18.60 9.17
N ASN A 165 -20.00 -18.65 10.50
CA ASN A 165 -18.97 -19.06 11.47
C ASN A 165 -17.67 -18.22 11.40
N SER A 166 -17.77 -16.96 10.99
CA SER A 166 -16.66 -16.00 11.00
C SER A 166 -17.10 -14.67 11.64
N HIS A 167 -16.23 -13.68 11.61
CA HIS A 167 -16.46 -12.33 12.09
C HIS A 167 -15.89 -11.30 11.09
N ALA A 168 -16.43 -10.09 11.13
CA ALA A 168 -15.88 -8.93 10.44
C ALA A 168 -15.20 -8.00 11.45
N PHE A 169 -14.28 -7.16 10.99
CA PHE A 169 -13.67 -6.15 11.84
C PHE A 169 -13.24 -4.92 11.06
N VAL A 170 -13.00 -3.82 11.78
CA VAL A 170 -12.40 -2.59 11.24
C VAL A 170 -11.72 -1.82 12.37
N ASN A 171 -10.56 -1.23 12.10
CA ASN A 171 -9.81 -0.41 13.06
C ASN A 171 -10.17 1.07 12.93
N GLY A 172 -10.34 1.55 11.70
CA GLY A 172 -10.69 2.94 11.43
C GLY A 172 -11.48 3.11 10.13
N ILE A 173 -12.32 4.13 10.09
CA ILE A 173 -13.06 4.56 8.90
C ILE A 173 -12.77 6.03 8.69
N GLU A 174 -12.31 6.40 7.50
CA GLU A 174 -12.10 7.79 7.10
C GLU A 174 -12.99 8.13 5.90
N ILE A 175 -13.64 9.29 5.95
CA ILE A 175 -14.45 9.84 4.87
C ILE A 175 -13.97 11.25 4.60
N VAL A 176 -13.46 11.49 3.39
CA VAL A 176 -12.97 12.79 2.96
C VAL A 176 -13.74 13.23 1.72
N SER A 177 -14.39 14.38 1.77
CA SER A 177 -14.97 14.96 0.56
C SER A 177 -13.90 15.30 -0.45
N ILE A 178 -14.21 15.13 -1.73
CA ILE A 178 -13.31 15.51 -2.83
C ILE A 178 -14.06 16.47 -3.78
N PRO A 179 -13.34 17.21 -4.64
CA PRO A 179 -13.98 18.10 -5.60
C PRO A 179 -15.00 17.35 -6.47
N ASP A 180 -16.07 18.05 -6.83
CA ASP A 180 -17.02 17.57 -7.83
C ASP A 180 -16.28 17.36 -9.17
N ASP A 181 -16.73 16.40 -9.97
CA ASP A 181 -16.18 16.06 -11.29
C ASP A 181 -14.67 15.75 -11.31
N PHE A 182 -14.11 15.27 -10.19
CA PHE A 182 -12.67 15.02 -10.11
C PHE A 182 -12.26 13.68 -10.75
N TYR A 183 -12.88 12.57 -10.36
CA TYR A 183 -12.67 11.26 -10.99
C TYR A 183 -13.90 10.79 -11.77
N ILE A 184 -15.08 10.98 -11.19
CA ILE A 184 -16.37 10.65 -11.80
C ILE A 184 -16.93 11.93 -12.43
N LYS A 185 -17.00 12.00 -13.75
CA LYS A 185 -17.39 13.22 -14.48
C LYS A 185 -18.76 13.13 -15.17
N GLY A 186 -19.42 11.98 -15.06
CA GLY A 186 -20.69 11.72 -15.71
C GLY A 186 -20.57 11.58 -17.23
N ASN A 187 -21.70 11.77 -17.91
CA ASN A 187 -21.83 11.53 -19.36
C ASN A 187 -21.30 12.67 -20.24
N ASP A 188 -20.83 13.77 -19.64
CA ASP A 188 -20.42 14.96 -20.37
C ASP A 188 -18.91 15.00 -20.68
N ASP A 189 -18.10 14.15 -20.03
CA ASP A 189 -16.66 14.04 -20.29
C ASP A 189 -16.23 12.59 -20.53
N ALA A 190 -16.13 12.25 -21.82
CA ALA A 190 -15.72 10.92 -22.26
C ALA A 190 -14.22 10.67 -22.04
N ILE A 191 -13.91 9.55 -21.40
CA ILE A 191 -12.55 9.04 -21.26
C ILE A 191 -12.23 8.14 -22.47
N LYS A 192 -10.97 8.19 -22.90
CA LYS A 192 -10.46 7.36 -23.99
C LYS A 192 -10.32 5.91 -23.54
N MET A 193 -11.01 5.00 -24.23
CA MET A 193 -10.77 3.56 -24.10
C MET A 193 -9.56 3.15 -24.92
N VAL A 194 -8.52 2.67 -24.24
CA VAL A 194 -7.33 2.17 -24.92
C VAL A 194 -7.70 0.96 -25.77
N GLY A 195 -7.27 0.96 -27.03
CA GLY A 195 -7.54 -0.14 -27.96
C GLY A 195 -8.90 -0.12 -28.63
N GLN A 196 -9.79 0.82 -28.25
CA GLN A 196 -11.13 0.92 -28.79
C GLN A 196 -11.40 2.33 -29.32
N LYS A 197 -12.31 2.45 -30.30
CA LYS A 197 -12.77 3.75 -30.80
C LYS A 197 -13.92 4.34 -29.97
N ASN A 198 -14.51 3.54 -29.10
CA ASN A 198 -15.65 3.94 -28.29
C ASN A 198 -15.21 4.84 -27.15
N GLN A 199 -16.06 5.80 -26.82
CA GLN A 199 -15.96 6.62 -25.61
C GLN A 199 -16.37 5.79 -24.39
N PHE A 200 -15.75 6.07 -23.25
CA PHE A 200 -16.10 5.44 -21.97
C PHE A 200 -16.40 6.51 -20.94
N TYR A 201 -17.44 6.26 -20.16
CA TYR A 201 -17.98 7.21 -19.22
C TYR A 201 -17.89 6.59 -17.82
N ILE A 202 -17.43 7.39 -16.87
CA ILE A 202 -17.48 7.05 -15.46
C ILE A 202 -18.53 7.96 -14.84
N ASP A 203 -19.66 7.36 -14.49
CA ASP A 203 -20.79 8.03 -13.87
C ASP A 203 -20.93 7.67 -12.39
N ASP A 204 -21.86 8.35 -11.75
CA ASP A 204 -22.19 8.26 -10.34
C ASP A 204 -22.84 6.94 -9.91
N SER A 205 -23.11 6.03 -10.87
CA SER A 205 -23.48 4.64 -10.60
C SER A 205 -22.26 3.71 -10.45
N MET A 206 -21.03 4.21 -10.66
CA MET A 206 -19.79 3.45 -10.50
C MET A 206 -19.05 3.83 -9.21
N VAL A 207 -18.21 2.91 -8.74
CA VAL A 207 -17.27 3.11 -7.63
C VAL A 207 -15.86 2.77 -8.12
N LEU A 208 -14.86 3.49 -7.61
CA LEU A 208 -13.45 3.27 -7.92
C LEU A 208 -12.74 2.74 -6.68
N GLU A 209 -11.85 1.78 -6.85
CA GLU A 209 -10.91 1.34 -5.82
C GLU A 209 -9.50 1.78 -6.19
N LYS A 210 -8.81 2.50 -5.31
CA LYS A 210 -7.40 2.86 -5.50
C LYS A 210 -6.55 1.61 -5.35
N LEU A 211 -5.85 1.23 -6.42
CA LEU A 211 -4.83 0.19 -6.37
C LEU A 211 -3.44 0.79 -6.17
N TYR A 212 -3.09 1.78 -7.00
CA TYR A 212 -1.77 2.39 -7.00
C TYR A 212 -1.84 3.91 -7.12
N ARG A 213 -0.93 4.61 -6.45
CA ARG A 213 -0.78 6.07 -6.53
C ARG A 213 0.69 6.42 -6.32
N PHE A 214 1.36 6.88 -7.37
CA PHE A 214 2.81 7.06 -7.39
C PHE A 214 3.25 8.48 -7.60
N ASN A 215 4.24 8.87 -6.80
CA ASN A 215 5.13 9.98 -7.06
C ASN A 215 6.29 9.50 -7.94
N VAL A 216 6.15 9.61 -9.26
CA VAL A 216 7.07 8.96 -10.21
C VAL A 216 8.43 9.68 -10.21
N GLY A 217 9.49 8.92 -9.96
CA GLY A 217 10.85 9.44 -9.80
C GLY A 217 11.07 10.25 -8.52
N GLY A 218 10.09 10.29 -7.62
CA GLY A 218 10.17 10.98 -6.34
C GLY A 218 10.10 10.03 -5.14
N SER A 219 10.23 10.60 -3.95
CA SER A 219 10.05 9.88 -2.68
C SER A 219 8.58 9.78 -2.29
N ASP A 220 8.29 8.93 -1.31
CA ASP A 220 6.96 8.85 -0.71
C ASP A 220 6.47 10.21 -0.19
N ILE A 221 5.16 10.44 -0.30
CA ILE A 221 4.46 11.63 0.19
C ILE A 221 3.39 11.15 1.17
N SER A 222 3.52 11.53 2.44
CA SER A 222 2.51 11.19 3.45
C SER A 222 1.20 11.91 3.17
N SER A 223 0.10 11.34 3.68
CA SER A 223 -1.25 11.92 3.61
C SER A 223 -1.31 13.39 4.02
N THR A 224 -0.58 13.79 5.06
CA THR A 224 -0.53 15.17 5.57
C THR A 224 0.24 16.15 4.69
N HIS A 225 1.08 15.65 3.78
CA HIS A 225 1.76 16.45 2.77
C HIS A 225 1.01 16.45 1.42
N ASP A 226 -0.18 15.84 1.35
CA ASP A 226 -1.08 15.97 0.21
C ASP A 226 -1.78 17.33 0.18
N THR A 227 -2.44 17.63 -0.93
CA THR A 227 -3.10 18.92 -1.17
C THR A 227 -4.56 18.92 -0.72
N GLY A 228 -4.79 18.43 0.50
CA GLY A 228 -6.05 18.57 1.24
C GLY A 228 -7.02 17.38 1.18
N MET A 229 -6.69 16.34 0.40
CA MET A 229 -7.50 15.11 0.33
C MET A 229 -6.88 13.92 1.08
N PHE A 230 -5.75 14.13 1.75
CA PHE A 230 -5.06 13.15 2.58
C PHE A 230 -4.65 11.86 1.84
N ARG A 231 -4.33 11.96 0.55
CA ARG A 231 -3.83 10.84 -0.26
C ARG A 231 -2.34 10.61 0.02
N SER A 232 -1.94 9.36 0.25
CA SER A 232 -0.52 9.00 0.24
C SER A 232 -0.06 8.68 -1.19
N TRP A 233 1.15 9.12 -1.53
CA TRP A 233 1.81 8.81 -2.80
C TRP A 233 3.07 8.00 -2.52
N GLU A 234 3.27 6.92 -3.26
CA GLU A 234 4.39 5.98 -3.08
C GLU A 234 5.43 6.17 -4.18
N THR A 235 6.68 5.75 -3.96
CA THR A 235 7.65 5.63 -5.06
C THR A 235 7.20 4.60 -6.11
N ASP A 236 7.49 4.87 -7.38
CA ASP A 236 7.17 3.98 -8.51
C ASP A 236 8.24 2.90 -8.76
N GLU A 237 9.44 3.11 -8.20
CA GLU A 237 10.64 2.29 -8.46
C GLU A 237 10.40 0.78 -8.38
N PRO A 238 9.69 0.24 -7.39
CA PRO A 238 9.63 -1.20 -7.24
C PRO A 238 8.67 -1.84 -8.28
N TYR A 239 7.87 -1.04 -9.01
CA TYR A 239 6.98 -1.49 -10.10
C TYR A 239 7.57 -1.38 -11.51
N LEU A 240 8.83 -0.96 -11.62
CA LEU A 240 9.54 -0.90 -12.90
C LEU A 240 9.83 -2.32 -13.41
N PHE A 241 9.65 -2.52 -14.71
CA PHE A 241 9.96 -3.78 -15.35
C PHE A 241 11.47 -3.86 -15.69
N GLU A 242 12.10 -4.99 -15.34
CA GLU A 242 13.54 -5.28 -15.56
C GLU A 242 14.51 -4.35 -14.81
N LEU A 243 15.77 -4.24 -15.28
CA LEU A 243 16.82 -3.36 -14.74
C LEU A 243 16.70 -1.91 -15.26
N ASP A 244 15.61 -1.58 -15.97
CA ASP A 244 15.40 -0.26 -16.57
C ASP A 244 14.86 0.73 -15.51
N THR A 245 15.73 1.03 -14.55
CA THR A 245 15.44 1.97 -13.47
C THR A 245 15.24 3.40 -13.99
N GLY A 246 15.53 3.68 -15.27
CA GLY A 246 15.45 5.04 -15.80
C GLY A 246 16.40 6.01 -15.09
N ILE A 247 16.19 7.29 -15.35
CA ILE A 247 16.86 8.39 -14.64
C ILE A 247 15.78 9.16 -13.89
N THR A 248 16.07 9.52 -12.64
CA THR A 248 15.17 10.35 -11.83
C THR A 248 15.75 11.73 -11.65
N GLU A 249 14.89 12.73 -11.74
CA GLU A 249 15.21 14.09 -11.37
C GLU A 249 14.12 14.59 -10.43
N SER A 250 14.52 15.23 -9.34
CA SER A 250 13.58 15.92 -8.44
C SER A 250 14.21 17.21 -7.93
N SER A 251 13.42 18.29 -7.91
CA SER A 251 13.88 19.59 -7.40
C SER A 251 12.78 20.36 -6.69
N SER A 252 12.95 20.52 -5.38
CA SER A 252 12.05 21.30 -4.53
C SER A 252 12.08 22.82 -4.79
N HIS A 253 13.03 23.30 -5.59
CA HIS A 253 13.17 24.72 -5.94
C HIS A 253 12.37 25.11 -7.18
N ILE A 254 11.83 24.13 -7.92
CA ILE A 254 11.05 24.41 -9.13
C ILE A 254 9.64 24.85 -8.72
N ARG A 255 9.27 26.04 -9.20
CA ARG A 255 7.91 26.55 -9.05
C ARG A 255 7.00 25.96 -10.13
N ILE A 256 5.97 25.23 -9.70
CA ILE A 256 4.93 24.68 -10.56
C ILE A 256 3.80 25.71 -10.75
N ASN A 257 3.39 25.90 -12.00
CA ASN A 257 2.36 26.85 -12.42
C ASN A 257 1.03 26.13 -12.61
N TYR A 258 0.33 25.85 -11.51
CA TYR A 258 -1.01 25.25 -11.55
C TYR A 258 -2.02 26.11 -12.32
N THR A 259 -2.98 25.46 -12.96
CA THR A 259 -4.04 26.09 -13.76
C THR A 259 -5.40 25.78 -13.17
N LEU A 260 -6.46 26.40 -13.71
CA LEU A 260 -7.83 26.05 -13.32
C LEU A 260 -8.22 24.64 -13.76
N THR A 261 -7.63 24.13 -14.85
CA THR A 261 -7.88 22.77 -15.35
C THR A 261 -7.05 21.71 -14.60
N THR A 262 -5.87 22.10 -14.12
CA THR A 262 -5.00 21.28 -13.27
C THR A 262 -4.65 22.06 -12.00
N PRO A 263 -5.60 22.12 -11.04
CA PRO A 263 -5.41 22.88 -9.80
C PRO A 263 -4.44 22.16 -8.85
N PRO A 264 -3.96 22.82 -7.79
CA PRO A 264 -3.00 22.25 -6.82
C PRO A 264 -3.46 20.95 -6.16
N TYR A 265 -4.78 20.78 -6.02
CA TYR A 265 -5.34 19.55 -5.47
C TYR A 265 -5.32 18.37 -6.45
N ALA A 266 -5.06 18.57 -7.74
CA ALA A 266 -4.93 17.48 -8.70
C ALA A 266 -3.82 16.50 -8.29
N ALA A 267 -2.63 17.05 -8.02
CA ALA A 267 -1.56 16.36 -7.29
C ALA A 267 -0.62 17.38 -6.62
N PRO A 268 0.00 17.00 -5.49
CA PRO A 268 1.01 17.81 -4.79
C PRO A 268 2.17 18.28 -5.67
N THR A 269 2.83 19.38 -5.27
CA THR A 269 3.91 20.01 -6.04
C THR A 269 5.10 19.09 -6.23
N ASN A 270 5.44 18.31 -5.20
CA ASN A 270 6.46 17.28 -5.24
C ASN A 270 6.21 16.25 -6.34
N VAL A 271 4.95 15.87 -6.62
CA VAL A 271 4.61 14.99 -7.76
C VAL A 271 5.01 15.63 -9.09
N TYR A 272 4.63 16.88 -9.31
CA TYR A 272 4.93 17.56 -10.58
C TYR A 272 6.36 18.09 -10.68
N SER A 273 7.15 18.06 -9.59
CA SER A 273 8.55 18.47 -9.56
C SER A 273 9.54 17.30 -9.54
N SER A 274 9.04 16.06 -9.51
CA SER A 274 9.83 14.86 -9.76
C SER A 274 9.43 14.24 -11.10
N VAL A 275 10.38 13.58 -11.74
CA VAL A 275 10.18 12.95 -13.04
C VAL A 275 11.06 11.71 -13.15
N ARG A 276 10.55 10.70 -13.83
CA ARG A 276 11.36 9.59 -14.35
C ARG A 276 11.40 9.64 -15.87
N THR A 277 12.60 9.45 -16.42
CA THR A 277 12.83 9.28 -17.86
C THR A 277 13.49 7.94 -18.14
N ALA A 278 13.39 7.48 -19.39
CA ALA A 278 14.23 6.36 -19.84
C ALA A 278 15.72 6.72 -19.73
N VAL A 279 16.58 5.70 -19.62
CA VAL A 279 18.04 5.86 -19.71
C VAL A 279 18.42 6.20 -21.15
N ASP A 280 19.49 6.98 -21.36
CA ASP A 280 20.00 7.31 -22.69
C ASP A 280 20.22 6.06 -23.55
N GLY A 281 19.54 6.01 -24.69
CA GLY A 281 19.58 4.89 -25.63
C GLY A 281 18.57 3.77 -25.36
N ALA A 282 17.85 3.79 -24.23
CA ALA A 282 16.72 2.91 -23.96
C ALA A 282 15.45 3.49 -24.61
N PRO A 283 14.77 2.75 -25.51
CA PRO A 283 13.60 3.29 -26.21
C PRO A 283 12.34 3.31 -25.33
N ASN A 284 12.29 2.51 -24.26
CA ASN A 284 11.09 2.27 -23.47
C ASN A 284 11.32 2.55 -21.99
N LEU A 285 10.29 3.01 -21.29
CA LEU A 285 10.20 3.00 -19.84
C LEU A 285 8.91 2.29 -19.47
N THR A 286 8.99 1.20 -18.70
CA THR A 286 7.86 0.28 -18.49
C THR A 286 7.61 0.01 -17.02
N TRP A 287 6.33 0.09 -16.62
CA TRP A 287 5.83 -0.38 -15.34
C TRP A 287 4.90 -1.57 -15.53
N SER A 288 4.92 -2.50 -14.57
CA SER A 288 4.04 -3.67 -14.56
C SER A 288 3.30 -3.80 -13.23
N PHE A 289 2.02 -4.12 -13.31
CA PHE A 289 1.12 -4.17 -12.15
C PHE A 289 0.32 -5.47 -12.17
N GLN A 290 0.42 -6.27 -11.10
CA GLN A 290 -0.42 -7.46 -10.98
C GLN A 290 -1.82 -7.05 -10.53
N VAL A 291 -2.82 -7.32 -11.36
CA VAL A 291 -4.21 -6.88 -11.16
C VAL A 291 -5.19 -8.03 -11.41
N ASP A 292 -6.48 -7.84 -11.09
CA ASP A 292 -7.51 -8.78 -11.50
C ASP A 292 -7.99 -8.50 -12.94
N SER A 293 -8.76 -9.41 -13.53
CA SER A 293 -9.54 -9.08 -14.74
C SER A 293 -10.61 -8.02 -14.43
N GLY A 294 -10.77 -7.03 -15.30
CA GLY A 294 -11.71 -5.93 -15.08
C GLY A 294 -11.36 -4.64 -15.84
N PHE A 295 -12.12 -3.59 -15.52
CA PHE A 295 -11.91 -2.24 -16.06
C PHE A 295 -11.05 -1.40 -15.10
N TYR A 296 -10.17 -0.60 -15.67
CA TYR A 296 -9.22 0.23 -14.94
C TYR A 296 -9.20 1.65 -15.49
N LEU A 297 -9.08 2.63 -14.60
CA LEU A 297 -8.73 4.01 -14.91
C LEU A 297 -7.26 4.24 -14.56
N LEU A 298 -6.50 4.72 -15.54
CA LEU A 298 -5.14 5.22 -15.34
C LEU A 298 -5.15 6.74 -15.52
N ARG A 299 -4.74 7.47 -14.48
CA ARG A 299 -4.48 8.91 -14.53
C ARG A 299 -2.98 9.15 -14.55
N LEU A 300 -2.48 9.67 -15.66
CA LEU A 300 -1.05 9.94 -15.86
C LEU A 300 -0.82 11.43 -15.67
N HIS A 301 0.08 11.79 -14.75
CA HIS A 301 0.45 13.17 -14.43
C HIS A 301 1.75 13.55 -15.14
N PHE A 302 1.74 14.71 -15.80
CA PHE A 302 2.87 15.24 -16.55
C PHE A 302 3.14 16.71 -16.19
N CYS A 303 4.41 17.08 -16.19
CA CYS A 303 4.89 18.44 -16.08
C CYS A 303 6.29 18.51 -16.72
N GLU A 304 6.41 19.25 -17.82
CA GLU A 304 7.72 19.48 -18.46
C GLU A 304 8.51 20.49 -17.62
N LEU A 305 9.62 20.06 -17.02
CA LEU A 305 10.40 20.87 -16.07
C LEU A 305 11.44 21.75 -16.75
N GLU A 306 11.95 21.25 -17.87
CA GLU A 306 13.03 21.85 -18.64
C GLU A 306 12.50 22.64 -19.82
N ASN A 307 13.26 23.66 -20.23
CA ASN A 307 12.90 24.47 -21.38
C ASN A 307 13.51 23.90 -22.66
N TYR A 308 13.00 22.73 -23.05
CA TYR A 308 13.26 22.17 -24.36
C TYR A 308 12.55 23.01 -25.43
N LEU A 309 13.13 23.11 -26.63
CA LEU A 309 12.36 23.63 -27.78
C LEU A 309 11.12 22.74 -27.96
N ASP A 310 9.97 23.33 -28.31
CA ASP A 310 8.65 22.67 -28.39
C ASP A 310 8.63 21.38 -29.24
N SER A 311 9.68 21.05 -29.99
CA SER A 311 9.79 19.86 -30.83
C SER A 311 10.82 18.82 -30.34
N GLN A 312 11.37 18.93 -29.12
CA GLN A 312 12.48 18.04 -28.71
C GLN A 312 12.06 16.80 -27.93
N ARG A 313 10.91 16.79 -27.24
CA ARG A 313 10.41 15.62 -26.50
C ARG A 313 9.06 15.16 -27.05
N VAL A 314 9.08 14.08 -27.82
CA VAL A 314 7.87 13.46 -28.36
C VAL A 314 7.94 11.96 -28.14
N PHE A 315 6.90 11.40 -27.52
CA PHE A 315 6.85 9.98 -27.18
C PHE A 315 5.44 9.40 -27.37
N SER A 316 5.36 8.08 -27.41
CA SER A 316 4.12 7.31 -27.46
C SER A 316 3.81 6.71 -26.08
N ILE A 317 2.53 6.60 -25.75
CA ILE A 317 2.03 5.94 -24.54
C ILE A 317 1.36 4.64 -24.96
N PHE A 318 1.77 3.54 -24.36
CA PHE A 318 1.14 2.23 -24.51
C PHE A 318 0.58 1.78 -23.16
N ILE A 319 -0.68 1.34 -23.16
CA ILE A 319 -1.32 0.73 -21.99
C ILE A 319 -1.78 -0.66 -22.40
N ASN A 320 -1.36 -1.66 -21.65
CA ASN A 320 -1.58 -3.08 -21.93
C ASN A 320 -1.21 -3.46 -23.38
N ASN A 321 0.00 -3.08 -23.81
CA ASN A 321 0.56 -3.27 -25.16
C ASN A 321 -0.25 -2.66 -26.32
N GLN A 322 -1.20 -1.77 -26.03
CA GLN A 322 -2.01 -1.06 -27.00
C GLN A 322 -1.70 0.43 -26.98
N ILE A 323 -1.71 1.08 -28.15
CA ILE A 323 -1.40 2.51 -28.26
C ILE A 323 -2.53 3.30 -27.58
N ALA A 324 -2.18 3.98 -26.49
CA ALA A 324 -3.01 5.00 -25.88
C ALA A 324 -2.78 6.34 -26.58
N GLU A 325 -1.54 6.77 -26.79
CA GLU A 325 -1.21 7.98 -27.55
C GLU A 325 0.02 7.75 -28.44
N GLN A 326 -0.01 8.28 -29.66
CA GLN A 326 1.06 8.04 -30.65
C GLN A 326 2.11 9.17 -30.69
N SER A 327 1.75 10.38 -30.30
CA SER A 327 2.66 11.54 -30.36
C SER A 327 2.28 12.54 -29.28
N VAL A 328 2.84 12.31 -28.10
CA VAL A 328 2.65 13.14 -26.91
C VAL A 328 3.72 14.21 -26.87
N ASN A 329 3.28 15.44 -26.65
CA ASN A 329 4.12 16.57 -26.32
C ASN A 329 3.51 17.28 -25.11
N VAL A 330 4.21 17.21 -23.97
CA VAL A 330 3.68 17.70 -22.70
C VAL A 330 3.56 19.22 -22.70
N SER A 331 4.57 19.95 -23.20
CA SER A 331 4.54 21.42 -23.32
C SER A 331 3.36 21.91 -24.16
N TYR A 332 3.01 21.17 -25.22
CA TYR A 332 1.83 21.48 -26.02
C TYR A 332 0.52 21.20 -25.27
N TRP A 333 0.43 20.08 -24.54
CA TRP A 333 -0.75 19.76 -23.73
C TRP A 333 -0.99 20.74 -22.58
N SER A 334 0.08 21.16 -21.91
CA SER A 334 0.00 22.09 -20.77
C SER A 334 -0.05 23.56 -21.22
N GLY A 335 0.39 23.86 -22.44
CA GLY A 335 0.49 25.20 -23.01
C GLY A 335 1.74 25.98 -22.57
N ALA A 336 2.52 25.47 -21.61
CA ALA A 336 3.77 26.06 -21.15
C ALA A 336 4.60 25.07 -20.31
N VAL A 337 5.92 25.32 -20.21
CA VAL A 337 6.80 24.62 -19.27
C VAL A 337 6.37 24.88 -17.82
N ARG A 338 6.68 23.92 -16.93
CA ARG A 338 6.35 23.91 -15.49
C ARG A 338 4.86 24.03 -15.20
N THR A 339 4.02 23.79 -16.20
CA THR A 339 2.57 23.84 -16.09
C THR A 339 2.07 22.39 -16.11
N PRO A 340 1.40 21.91 -15.05
CA PRO A 340 1.03 20.52 -14.95
C PRO A 340 -0.22 20.19 -15.77
N VAL A 341 -0.27 18.96 -16.26
CA VAL A 341 -1.44 18.37 -16.92
C VAL A 341 -1.58 16.92 -16.48
N TYR A 342 -2.79 16.40 -16.45
CA TYR A 342 -3.02 14.96 -16.34
C TYR A 342 -3.93 14.47 -17.46
N LYS A 343 -3.82 13.18 -17.78
CA LYS A 343 -4.66 12.51 -18.78
C LYS A 343 -5.20 11.20 -18.21
N ASP A 344 -6.49 11.01 -18.42
CA ASP A 344 -7.24 9.84 -17.98
C ASP A 344 -7.41 8.88 -19.16
N TYR A 345 -7.15 7.59 -18.92
CA TYR A 345 -7.35 6.50 -19.86
C TYR A 345 -8.10 5.37 -19.18
N ALA A 346 -9.04 4.77 -19.88
CA ALA A 346 -9.73 3.58 -19.42
C ALA A 346 -9.25 2.37 -20.23
N VAL A 347 -9.05 1.24 -19.57
CA VAL A 347 -8.58 -0.01 -20.19
C VAL A 347 -9.29 -1.21 -19.58
N PHE A 348 -9.55 -2.22 -20.41
CA PHE A 348 -10.00 -3.52 -19.93
C PHE A 348 -8.81 -4.50 -19.92
N VAL A 349 -8.61 -5.18 -18.79
CA VAL A 349 -7.64 -6.26 -18.64
C VAL A 349 -8.42 -7.57 -18.54
N SER A 350 -8.12 -8.51 -19.44
CA SER A 350 -8.71 -9.85 -19.42
C SER A 350 -7.81 -10.83 -18.67
N ASP A 351 -8.40 -11.94 -18.21
CA ASP A 351 -7.62 -13.07 -17.71
C ASP A 351 -6.65 -13.61 -18.78
N SER A 352 -5.52 -14.15 -18.33
CA SER A 352 -4.52 -14.75 -19.22
C SER A 352 -5.08 -16.02 -19.86
N PRO A 353 -5.02 -16.19 -21.20
CA PRO A 353 -5.50 -17.40 -21.86
C PRO A 353 -4.73 -18.67 -21.46
N ASP A 354 -3.44 -18.52 -21.13
CA ASP A 354 -2.50 -19.64 -20.99
C ASP A 354 -2.31 -20.14 -19.55
N ASP A 355 -2.79 -19.39 -18.54
CA ASP A 355 -2.70 -19.81 -17.14
C ASP A 355 -3.89 -19.26 -16.34
N SER A 356 -4.98 -20.04 -16.31
CA SER A 356 -6.24 -19.71 -15.62
C SER A 356 -6.12 -19.46 -14.11
N LYS A 357 -4.92 -19.60 -13.53
CA LYS A 357 -4.65 -19.46 -12.10
C LYS A 357 -3.82 -18.23 -11.72
N SER A 358 -3.18 -17.57 -12.67
CA SER A 358 -2.32 -16.41 -12.39
C SER A 358 -3.03 -15.09 -12.70
N ARG A 359 -2.98 -14.14 -11.76
CA ARG A 359 -3.52 -12.79 -11.94
C ARG A 359 -2.84 -12.09 -13.13
N PRO A 360 -3.62 -11.47 -14.05
CA PRO A 360 -3.03 -10.78 -15.20
C PRO A 360 -2.16 -9.59 -14.78
N TYR A 361 -1.26 -9.20 -15.68
CA TYR A 361 -0.46 -7.98 -15.54
C TYR A 361 -1.04 -6.86 -16.40
N LEU A 362 -1.18 -5.68 -15.81
CA LEU A 362 -1.39 -4.41 -16.49
C LEU A 362 -0.04 -3.75 -16.73
N TRP A 363 0.21 -3.35 -17.99
CA TRP A 363 1.47 -2.76 -18.42
C TRP A 363 1.27 -1.30 -18.81
N LEU A 364 2.17 -0.42 -18.36
CA LEU A 364 2.29 0.94 -18.87
C LEU A 364 3.68 1.09 -19.48
N THR A 365 3.77 1.42 -20.77
CA THR A 365 5.04 1.65 -21.44
C THR A 365 5.03 3.01 -22.12
N LEU A 366 6.06 3.81 -21.84
CA LEU A 366 6.33 5.05 -22.56
C LEU A 366 7.49 4.82 -23.52
N ARG A 367 7.35 5.24 -24.77
CA ARG A 367 8.36 5.01 -25.81
C ARG A 367 8.74 6.29 -26.53
N SER A 368 10.00 6.66 -26.51
CA SER A 368 10.51 7.82 -27.27
C SER A 368 10.26 7.63 -28.76
N ASN A 369 9.75 8.65 -29.45
CA ASN A 369 9.52 8.57 -30.89
C ASN A 369 10.82 8.79 -31.67
N TYR A 370 10.87 8.28 -32.90
CA TYR A 370 12.00 8.43 -33.80
C TYR A 370 11.95 9.75 -34.57
N ILE A 371 13.11 10.38 -34.73
CA ILE A 371 13.35 11.44 -35.72
C ILE A 371 13.87 10.77 -36.99
N GLU A 372 13.45 11.23 -38.17
CA GLU A 372 14.04 10.81 -39.44
C GLU A 372 15.57 10.98 -39.37
N ASN A 373 16.34 9.94 -39.74
CA ASN A 373 17.80 9.76 -39.58
C ASN A 373 18.28 8.90 -38.39
N GLY A 374 17.37 8.27 -37.63
CA GLY A 374 17.74 7.24 -36.65
C GLY A 374 18.18 7.77 -35.28
N THR A 375 17.97 9.07 -35.02
CA THR A 375 18.06 9.65 -33.68
C THR A 375 16.68 9.64 -33.02
N TYR A 376 16.62 9.61 -31.69
CA TYR A 376 15.38 9.72 -30.95
C TYR A 376 15.10 11.17 -30.57
N TYR A 377 13.82 11.50 -30.36
CA TYR A 377 13.49 12.65 -29.51
C TYR A 377 14.01 12.42 -28.08
N GLU A 378 14.08 13.48 -27.29
CA GLU A 378 14.35 13.40 -25.85
C GLU A 378 13.43 12.37 -25.19
N ASN A 379 13.94 11.76 -24.12
CA ASN A 379 13.35 10.57 -23.49
C ASN A 379 11.87 10.79 -23.09
N ALA A 380 11.05 9.74 -23.04
CA ALA A 380 9.70 9.89 -22.47
C ALA A 380 9.76 10.31 -20.99
N ILE A 381 8.75 11.05 -20.52
CA ILE A 381 8.66 11.53 -19.12
C ILE A 381 7.35 11.09 -18.47
N LEU A 382 7.39 10.88 -17.16
CA LEU A 382 6.20 10.75 -16.30
C LEU A 382 6.51 11.32 -14.90
N ASN A 383 5.55 12.04 -14.33
CA ASN A 383 5.71 12.71 -13.03
C ASN A 383 4.86 12.05 -11.93
N GLY A 384 3.71 11.47 -12.31
CA GLY A 384 2.86 10.74 -11.37
C GLY A 384 1.91 9.78 -12.07
N LEU A 385 1.40 8.81 -11.32
CA LEU A 385 0.48 7.80 -11.84
C LEU A 385 -0.53 7.40 -10.78
N GLU A 386 -1.81 7.43 -11.11
CA GLU A 386 -2.86 6.82 -10.29
C GLU A 386 -3.55 5.71 -11.09
N ILE A 387 -3.81 4.56 -10.45
CA ILE A 387 -4.53 3.44 -11.04
C ILE A 387 -5.68 3.05 -10.14
N PHE A 388 -6.88 3.06 -10.71
CA PHE A 388 -8.11 2.67 -10.05
C PHE A 388 -8.76 1.48 -10.75
N LYS A 389 -9.25 0.51 -9.99
CA LYS A 389 -10.18 -0.51 -10.47
C LYS A 389 -11.58 0.09 -10.52
N LEU A 390 -12.30 -0.16 -11.60
CA LEU A 390 -13.64 0.38 -11.85
C LEU A 390 -14.69 -0.71 -11.62
N SER A 391 -15.76 -0.37 -10.91
CA SER A 391 -16.93 -1.23 -10.83
C SER A 391 -17.71 -1.17 -12.15
N GLN A 392 -18.48 -2.22 -12.43
CA GLN A 392 -19.65 -2.05 -13.29
C GLN A 392 -20.75 -1.32 -12.50
N PRO A 393 -21.72 -0.66 -13.17
CA PRO A 393 -22.87 -0.04 -12.51
C PRO A 393 -23.61 -1.02 -11.58
N GLY A 394 -23.68 -0.71 -10.27
CA GLY A 394 -24.26 -1.61 -9.26
C GLY A 394 -23.52 -2.93 -9.08
N GLY A 395 -22.29 -3.01 -9.59
CA GLY A 395 -21.45 -4.20 -9.59
C GLY A 395 -20.60 -4.35 -8.33
N THR A 396 -19.65 -5.29 -8.41
CA THR A 396 -18.70 -5.57 -7.33
C THR A 396 -17.31 -5.06 -7.70
N LEU A 397 -16.57 -4.55 -6.71
CA LEU A 397 -15.13 -4.30 -6.80
C LEU A 397 -14.32 -5.45 -6.18
N ALA A 398 -14.98 -6.35 -5.46
CA ALA A 398 -14.32 -7.38 -4.67
C ALA A 398 -13.37 -8.23 -5.52
N ALA A 399 -12.09 -8.15 -5.19
CA ALA A 399 -11.07 -9.03 -5.69
C ALA A 399 -11.16 -10.40 -4.99
N PRO A 400 -10.92 -11.52 -5.70
CA PRO A 400 -10.70 -12.80 -5.04
C PRO A 400 -9.47 -12.68 -4.13
N ASN A 401 -9.46 -13.41 -3.01
CA ASN A 401 -8.26 -13.45 -2.18
C ASN A 401 -7.07 -14.03 -2.96
N PRO A 402 -5.85 -13.50 -2.80
CA PRO A 402 -4.65 -14.10 -3.38
C PRO A 402 -4.55 -15.59 -3.00
N GLU A 403 -4.17 -16.44 -3.97
CA GLU A 403 -3.89 -17.84 -3.68
C GLU A 403 -2.73 -17.91 -2.68
N LEU A 404 -2.91 -18.67 -1.59
CA LEU A 404 -1.79 -19.10 -0.79
C LEU A 404 -0.96 -20.02 -1.68
N VAL A 405 0.25 -19.58 -2.06
CA VAL A 405 1.25 -20.51 -2.57
C VAL A 405 1.45 -21.54 -1.47
N SER A 406 0.89 -22.74 -1.65
CA SER A 406 1.15 -23.84 -0.75
C SER A 406 2.64 -24.07 -0.77
N LEU A 407 3.31 -23.79 0.35
CA LEU A 407 4.64 -24.33 0.61
C LEU A 407 4.48 -25.85 0.63
N GLU A 408 4.44 -26.48 -0.54
CA GLU A 408 4.96 -27.83 -0.64
C GLU A 408 6.38 -27.69 -0.12
N THR A 409 6.58 -28.16 1.10
CA THR A 409 7.88 -28.34 1.70
C THR A 409 8.62 -29.32 0.80
N LYS A 410 9.23 -28.80 -0.27
CA LYS A 410 10.37 -29.43 -0.90
C LYS A 410 11.40 -29.48 0.21
N LYS A 411 11.42 -30.61 0.90
CA LYS A 411 12.38 -30.97 1.93
C LYS A 411 13.75 -30.59 1.38
N ILE A 412 14.33 -29.50 1.87
CA ILE A 412 15.68 -29.08 1.50
C ILE A 412 16.59 -30.13 2.13
N ARG A 413 16.82 -31.23 1.41
CA ARG A 413 17.83 -32.22 1.77
C ARG A 413 19.16 -31.62 1.34
N GLY A 414 19.98 -31.20 2.30
CA GLY A 414 21.38 -30.90 2.00
C GLY A 414 22.04 -29.71 2.69
N ILE A 415 21.59 -29.27 3.87
CA ILE A 415 22.44 -28.43 4.72
C ILE A 415 22.95 -29.28 5.89
N SER A 416 23.94 -30.15 5.61
CA SER A 416 24.77 -30.75 6.67
C SER A 416 26.11 -30.05 6.69
N HIS A 417 26.17 -28.88 7.35
CA HIS A 417 27.46 -28.38 7.80
C HIS A 417 27.85 -29.21 9.04
N SER A 418 29.04 -29.81 9.04
CA SER A 418 29.51 -30.76 10.06
C SER A 418 29.58 -30.20 11.49
N THR A 419 29.36 -28.89 11.66
CA THR A 419 29.35 -28.17 12.93
C THR A 419 27.96 -28.13 13.61
N LEU A 420 26.88 -28.56 12.94
CA LEU A 420 25.50 -28.48 13.47
C LEU A 420 25.03 -29.76 14.18
N VAL A 421 25.85 -30.82 14.21
CA VAL A 421 25.50 -32.08 14.88
C VAL A 421 25.71 -31.92 16.39
N GLY A 422 24.68 -31.43 17.08
CA GLY A 422 24.65 -31.32 18.55
C GLY A 422 24.00 -30.05 19.11
N ALA A 423 23.62 -29.09 18.27
CA ALA A 423 22.92 -27.87 18.69
C ALA A 423 21.39 -28.03 18.56
N SER A 424 20.64 -27.85 19.66
CA SER A 424 19.20 -27.70 19.60
C SER A 424 18.85 -26.30 19.07
N ILE A 425 18.28 -26.23 17.87
CA ILE A 425 17.73 -24.98 17.32
C ILE A 425 16.28 -24.88 17.77
N GLY A 426 15.91 -23.75 18.36
CA GLY A 426 14.53 -23.46 18.75
C GLY A 426 13.63 -23.41 17.53
N GLU A 427 12.47 -24.06 17.61
CA GLU A 427 11.54 -24.19 16.48
C GLU A 427 11.11 -22.82 15.92
N GLU A 428 10.85 -21.85 16.79
CA GLU A 428 10.44 -20.50 16.40
C GLU A 428 11.58 -19.69 15.77
N SER A 429 12.82 -19.88 16.24
CA SER A 429 14.01 -19.27 15.65
C SER A 429 14.25 -19.81 14.24
N LEU A 430 14.17 -21.13 14.06
CA LEU A 430 14.35 -21.78 12.75
C LEU A 430 13.26 -21.35 11.77
N LYS A 431 12.01 -21.28 12.23
CA LYS A 431 10.89 -20.80 11.41
C LYS A 431 11.11 -19.36 10.97
N LYS A 432 11.49 -18.46 11.89
CA LYS A 432 11.75 -17.06 11.57
C LYS A 432 12.91 -16.90 10.60
N PHE A 433 13.99 -17.66 10.78
CA PHE A 433 15.13 -17.69 9.86
C PHE A 433 14.72 -18.16 8.44
N GLY A 434 13.90 -19.21 8.36
CA GLY A 434 13.36 -19.71 7.10
C GLY A 434 12.45 -18.70 6.38
N GLU A 435 11.61 -17.98 7.11
CA GLU A 435 10.77 -16.89 6.58
C GLU A 435 11.61 -15.76 5.96
N VAL A 436 12.71 -15.37 6.62
CA VAL A 436 13.64 -14.36 6.08
C VAL A 436 14.27 -14.86 4.78
N GLY A 437 14.80 -16.09 4.78
CA GLY A 437 15.42 -16.68 3.60
C GLY A 437 14.45 -16.79 2.42
N TYR A 438 13.19 -17.14 2.69
CA TYR A 438 12.15 -17.20 1.65
C TYR A 438 11.81 -15.81 1.10
N SER A 439 11.70 -14.80 1.97
CA SER A 439 11.40 -13.42 1.56
C SER A 439 12.50 -12.86 0.66
N CYS A 440 13.78 -13.17 0.95
CA CYS A 440 14.91 -12.78 0.10
C CYS A 440 14.88 -13.40 -1.31
N LEU A 441 14.15 -14.49 -1.52
CA LEU A 441 14.06 -15.23 -2.78
C LEU A 441 12.81 -14.88 -3.60
N GLY A 442 12.08 -13.81 -3.25
CA GLY A 442 10.88 -13.38 -3.99
C GLY A 442 11.15 -13.18 -5.48
N ASP A 443 10.18 -13.56 -6.33
CA ASP A 443 10.31 -13.49 -7.79
C ASP A 443 10.40 -12.03 -8.28
N GLN A 444 9.74 -11.10 -7.58
CA GLN A 444 9.82 -9.66 -7.85
C GLN A 444 10.78 -8.98 -6.88
N GLY A 445 11.53 -7.97 -7.36
CA GLY A 445 12.48 -7.21 -6.54
C GLY A 445 11.83 -6.56 -5.32
N MET A 446 10.57 -6.12 -5.41
CA MET A 446 9.84 -5.51 -4.28
C MET A 446 9.48 -6.47 -3.17
N ASP A 447 9.27 -7.75 -3.52
CA ASP A 447 8.88 -8.77 -2.55
C ASP A 447 10.10 -9.22 -1.73
N ARG A 448 11.31 -8.78 -2.13
CA ARG A 448 12.54 -8.99 -1.39
C ARG A 448 12.71 -7.89 -0.32
N PRO A 449 12.94 -8.27 0.95
CA PRO A 449 13.16 -7.31 2.02
C PRO A 449 14.43 -6.48 1.78
N THR A 450 14.45 -5.25 2.29
CA THR A 450 15.70 -4.47 2.30
C THR A 450 16.71 -5.13 3.24
N MET A 451 18.00 -4.84 3.07
CA MET A 451 19.03 -5.36 3.97
C MET A 451 18.79 -4.95 5.44
N ARG A 452 18.14 -3.81 5.70
CA ARG A 452 17.72 -3.40 7.04
C ARG A 452 16.67 -4.35 7.62
N ASP A 453 15.66 -4.70 6.83
CA ASP A 453 14.57 -5.60 7.24
C ASP A 453 15.08 -7.04 7.45
N VAL A 454 16.02 -7.47 6.61
CA VAL A 454 16.72 -8.76 6.75
C VAL A 454 17.46 -8.80 8.09
N VAL A 455 18.29 -7.79 8.38
CA VAL A 455 19.05 -7.71 9.63
C VAL A 455 18.11 -7.68 10.84
N SER A 456 17.09 -6.83 10.82
CA SER A 456 16.10 -6.75 11.90
C SER A 456 15.38 -8.09 12.12
N SER A 457 15.00 -8.78 11.05
CA SER A 457 14.33 -10.08 11.16
C SER A 457 15.26 -11.19 11.64
N LEU A 458 16.56 -11.13 11.31
CA LEU A 458 17.57 -12.04 11.82
C LEU A 458 17.89 -11.78 13.30
N GLU A 459 17.87 -10.52 13.75
CA GLU A 459 17.95 -10.17 15.17
C GLU A 459 16.79 -10.78 15.96
N VAL A 460 15.57 -10.74 15.41
CA VAL A 460 14.41 -11.41 16.02
C VAL A 460 14.62 -12.93 16.07
N ALA A 461 15.12 -13.55 15.00
CA ALA A 461 15.41 -14.99 14.99
C ALA A 461 16.46 -15.39 16.03
N LEU A 462 17.46 -14.52 16.27
CA LEU A 462 18.48 -14.71 17.30
C LEU A 462 17.89 -14.58 18.71
N GLN A 463 17.07 -13.55 18.97
CA GLN A 463 16.40 -13.39 20.26
C GLN A 463 15.52 -14.60 20.62
N LEU A 464 14.80 -15.15 19.65
CA LEU A 464 13.99 -16.37 19.82
C LEU A 464 14.84 -17.60 20.18
N GLN A 465 16.06 -17.70 19.63
CA GLN A 465 16.99 -18.77 19.98
C GLN A 465 17.52 -18.60 21.41
N GLU A 466 17.84 -17.36 21.80
CA GLU A 466 18.38 -17.04 23.13
C GLU A 466 17.33 -17.18 24.24
N SER A 467 16.07 -16.84 23.97
CA SER A 467 14.96 -17.03 24.91
C SER A 467 14.68 -18.50 25.20
N GLN A 468 14.79 -19.37 24.19
CA GLN A 468 14.66 -20.81 24.37
C GLN A 468 15.82 -21.36 25.23
N GLY A 469 17.04 -20.87 25.01
CA GLY A 469 18.20 -21.24 25.82
C GLY A 469 18.07 -20.88 27.31
N LYS A 470 17.39 -19.77 27.63
CA LYS A 470 17.07 -19.36 29.01
C LYS A 470 16.00 -20.24 29.64
N LEU A 471 14.93 -20.58 28.90
CA LEU A 471 13.86 -21.48 29.37
C LEU A 471 14.38 -22.90 29.63
N ASP A 472 15.29 -23.39 28.78
CA ASP A 472 15.92 -24.70 28.96
C ASP A 472 16.89 -24.70 30.15
N GLN A 473 17.61 -23.60 30.40
CA GLN A 473 18.44 -23.42 31.60
C GLN A 473 17.62 -23.34 32.89
N ASP A 474 16.55 -22.55 32.90
CA ASP A 474 15.69 -22.39 34.09
C ASP A 474 14.97 -23.69 34.45
N ASN A 475 14.48 -24.44 33.44
CA ASN A 475 13.92 -25.78 33.65
C ASN A 475 14.96 -26.80 34.14
N LEU A 476 16.23 -26.68 33.72
CA LEU A 476 17.32 -27.52 34.21
C LEU A 476 17.70 -27.20 35.67
N TYR A 477 17.62 -25.93 36.07
CA TYR A 477 17.82 -25.49 37.47
C TYR A 477 16.66 -25.92 38.38
N LEU A 478 15.42 -25.80 37.92
CA LEU A 478 14.23 -26.27 38.64
C LEU A 478 14.24 -27.79 38.83
N THR A 479 14.58 -28.56 37.79
CA THR A 479 14.67 -30.03 37.89
C THR A 479 15.81 -30.51 38.78
N LYS A 480 16.97 -29.83 38.80
CA LYS A 480 18.04 -30.09 39.77
C LYS A 480 17.64 -29.78 41.21
N SER A 481 16.96 -28.65 41.46
CA SER A 481 16.50 -28.29 42.81
C SER A 481 15.50 -29.29 43.40
N VAL A 482 14.66 -29.90 42.56
CA VAL A 482 13.71 -30.94 42.95
C VAL A 482 14.39 -32.30 43.18
N ALA A 483 15.50 -32.57 42.47
CA ALA A 483 16.31 -33.77 42.67
C ALA A 483 17.16 -33.69 43.95
N ASP A 484 17.78 -32.53 44.22
CA ASP A 484 18.61 -32.31 45.41
C ASP A 484 17.77 -32.29 46.71
N ALA A 485 16.49 -31.90 46.64
CA ALA A 485 15.56 -32.01 47.77
C ALA A 485 15.15 -33.46 48.10
N ARG A 486 15.48 -34.45 47.25
CA ARG A 486 15.15 -35.87 47.44
C ARG A 486 16.32 -36.74 47.87
N SER A 487 17.55 -36.22 47.92
CA SER A 487 18.73 -36.98 48.35
C SER A 487 19.52 -36.21 49.41
N GLY A 488 19.18 -36.46 50.67
CA GLY A 488 20.06 -36.13 51.79
C GLY A 488 21.21 -37.12 51.91
N GLU A 489 22.39 -36.55 52.21
CA GLU A 489 23.63 -37.15 52.74
C GLU A 489 24.79 -37.52 51.79
N ALA A 490 25.96 -37.01 52.21
CA ALA A 490 27.37 -37.35 51.94
C ALA A 490 28.16 -36.61 50.83
N SER A 491 29.04 -35.72 51.33
CA SER A 491 30.33 -35.15 50.85
C SER A 491 31.19 -36.03 49.90
N THR A 492 32.08 -35.58 48.99
CA THR A 492 33.15 -34.53 48.99
C THR A 492 33.68 -34.21 47.56
N SER A 493 34.07 -32.95 47.32
CA SER A 493 35.14 -32.38 46.44
C SER A 493 35.44 -32.90 45.00
N SER A 494 35.33 -32.03 43.98
CA SER A 494 36.45 -31.29 43.33
C SER A 494 36.08 -30.69 41.95
N THR A 495 36.60 -29.47 41.73
CA THR A 495 36.81 -28.64 40.52
C THR A 495 36.56 -29.21 39.11
N SER A 496 35.78 -28.47 38.29
CA SER A 496 36.30 -27.61 37.21
C SER A 496 35.18 -26.79 36.56
N SER A 497 35.38 -25.47 36.50
CA SER A 497 34.56 -24.52 35.75
C SER A 497 35.08 -24.44 34.33
N ASP A 498 34.42 -25.09 33.37
CA ASP A 498 34.63 -24.81 31.95
C ASP A 498 33.33 -24.35 31.32
N GLY A 499 33.39 -23.12 30.81
CA GLY A 499 32.27 -22.39 30.24
C GLY A 499 31.77 -23.03 28.96
N PHE A 500 30.48 -23.35 28.95
CA PHE A 500 29.74 -23.68 27.74
C PHE A 500 29.55 -22.40 26.91
N LYS A 501 30.57 -21.99 26.16
CA LYS A 501 30.41 -20.98 25.11
C LYS A 501 29.65 -21.64 23.96
N SER A 502 28.37 -21.33 23.86
CA SER A 502 27.56 -21.63 22.67
C SER A 502 28.22 -20.98 21.44
N GLY A 503 28.81 -21.80 20.58
CA GLY A 503 29.42 -21.38 19.31
C GLY A 503 28.43 -20.83 18.28
N ILE A 504 27.16 -20.63 18.66
CA ILE A 504 26.11 -20.09 17.81
C ILE A 504 26.14 -18.56 17.81
N GLY A 505 26.51 -17.95 18.95
CA GLY A 505 26.63 -16.49 19.07
C GLY A 505 27.71 -15.90 18.16
N SER A 506 28.78 -16.65 17.86
CA SER A 506 29.84 -16.20 16.94
C SER A 506 29.38 -16.18 15.48
N VAL A 507 28.56 -17.15 15.05
CA VAL A 507 28.08 -17.24 13.67
C VAL A 507 27.15 -16.08 13.32
N PHE A 508 26.31 -15.66 14.27
CA PHE A 508 25.43 -14.50 14.07
C PHE A 508 26.16 -13.16 14.20
N SER A 509 27.18 -13.07 15.07
CA SER A 509 27.97 -11.83 15.20
C SER A 509 28.90 -11.57 14.01
N ASP A 510 29.37 -12.62 13.32
CA ASP A 510 30.15 -12.47 12.07
C ASP A 510 29.32 -11.92 10.89
N ILE A 511 27.98 -12.07 10.93
CA ILE A 511 27.06 -11.51 9.92
C ILE A 511 26.72 -10.04 10.24
N LEU A 512 26.68 -9.67 11.53
CA LEU A 512 26.28 -8.35 11.99
C LEU A 512 27.41 -7.30 11.95
N ASN A 513 28.68 -7.71 11.79
CA ASN A 513 29.80 -6.79 11.82
C ASN A 513 30.85 -7.09 10.71
N PRO A 514 30.69 -6.55 9.50
CA PRO A 514 31.58 -6.83 8.38
C PRO A 514 32.83 -5.96 8.50
N ASN A 515 33.77 -6.32 9.38
CA ASN A 515 35.08 -5.69 9.35
C ASN A 515 35.92 -6.29 8.22
N ALA A 516 36.03 -5.50 7.14
CA ALA A 516 37.04 -5.46 6.09
C ALA A 516 38.04 -6.64 6.01
N ARG A 517 37.91 -7.42 4.94
CA ARG A 517 39.06 -7.87 4.15
C ARG A 517 38.73 -7.90 2.67
#